data_AF-A0A395HN78-F1
#
_entry.id   AF-A0A395HN78-F1
#
_cell.length_a   1.000
_cell.length_b   1.000
_cell.length_c   1.000
_cell.angle_alpha   90.00
_cell.angle_beta   90.00
_cell.angle_gamma   90.00
#
_symmetry.space_group_name_H-M   'P 1'
#
loop_
_entity.id
_entity.type
_entity.pdbx_description
1 polymer ?
#
loop_
_entity_poly.entity_id
_entity_poly.type
_entity_poly.pdbx_seq_one_letter_code
_entity_poly.pdbx_strand_id
1 'polypeptide(L)'
;MSPNAPPVLDFSVFYGNDTAAKAKLIDQLRECCHYNGFFQITGHRVPRELQQRVMGCARRFFDLPLEEKLLIDKNRNSFNRGYELLRSQMLEVGTGPELKEGLYIGEEIPEDHPYFLQKKLNSGPNQWPPTVPDKDEFEQTSMEYYHAVFDLAKNVLGALALTLNVSESYFDPLTDGAVATMRYLHYPAQPKDAEEKLNRGIGAHTDFGCITLLLQDEVDGLQVLDAPTGEWLDVEPVPGAYVVNLGNLFMRMANDRYKSNIHRVINKSGQERYSIPFFFSGNPDYLCECLPHCRQPGEGPKYPPITVEQMVTASYKESYGRAEKYKQEIKAKMEVVATRYTLITLGGPSLAFTLIRSFVFTLSETPRYSLSKGRDQAAVDAVKHVARQNGKPEPLTLSMFQDIDNGLDIPSTTLSALLTTEILRGNMEDFTGSHYRALVGTRSLTRNTFLIWGFWLTIGIAYPLYFNSLPSYLATKFSSSGSLDTTYRNYCIESAVGVSGPLSAAYLVTTFFGRRWMMGLSAIVTGVFLFAYAGVSDAAALLAFARVTRMLGDFDTLSK
;
A
#
# COMPACT_ATOMS: atom_id res chain seq x y z
N MET A 1 7.10 -26.20 37.11
CA MET A 1 8.09 -25.10 37.24
C MET A 1 7.29 -23.81 37.25
N SER A 2 7.66 -22.83 38.07
CA SER A 2 7.07 -21.48 37.96
C SER A 2 7.39 -20.89 36.59
N PRO A 3 6.52 -20.06 35.99
CA PRO A 3 6.81 -19.40 34.73
C PRO A 3 8.08 -18.55 34.90
N ASN A 4 9.16 -18.97 34.27
CA ASN A 4 10.46 -18.33 34.35
C ASN A 4 10.94 -18.01 32.94
N ALA A 5 11.50 -16.82 32.74
CA ALA A 5 12.14 -16.43 31.49
C ALA A 5 13.18 -17.49 31.04
N PRO A 6 13.46 -17.61 29.72
CA PRO A 6 14.44 -18.55 29.22
C PRO A 6 15.78 -18.45 29.97
N PRO A 7 16.30 -19.57 30.50
CA PRO A 7 17.49 -19.54 31.35
C PRO A 7 18.75 -19.20 30.55
N VAL A 8 19.72 -18.58 31.21
CA VAL A 8 21.05 -18.31 30.65
C VAL A 8 22.00 -19.45 31.05
N LEU A 9 22.59 -20.09 30.05
CA LEU A 9 23.47 -21.25 30.20
C LEU A 9 24.89 -20.90 29.76
N ASP A 10 25.89 -21.29 30.54
CA ASP A 10 27.30 -21.13 30.17
C ASP A 10 27.72 -22.26 29.21
N PHE A 11 27.84 -21.91 27.94
CA PHE A 11 28.21 -22.84 26.86
C PHE A 11 29.72 -23.07 26.76
N SER A 12 30.55 -22.34 27.52
CA SER A 12 32.01 -22.56 27.50
C SER A 12 32.39 -23.96 27.95
N VAL A 13 31.59 -24.53 28.86
CA VAL A 13 31.71 -25.89 29.39
C VAL A 13 31.60 -26.95 28.29
N PHE A 14 30.82 -26.69 27.23
CA PHE A 14 30.69 -27.62 26.10
C PHE A 14 32.04 -27.86 25.40
N TYR A 15 32.88 -26.84 25.34
CA TYR A 15 34.21 -26.91 24.73
C TYR A 15 35.30 -27.44 25.67
N GLY A 16 34.98 -27.62 26.95
CA GLY A 16 35.91 -28.09 27.96
C GLY A 16 36.03 -29.61 28.03
N ASN A 17 36.98 -30.05 28.87
CA ASN A 17 37.23 -31.46 29.18
C ASN A 17 36.52 -31.95 30.45
N ASP A 18 35.83 -31.07 31.19
CA ASP A 18 35.06 -31.46 32.37
C ASP A 18 33.77 -32.17 31.96
N THR A 19 33.79 -33.50 32.08
CA THR A 19 32.68 -34.37 31.69
C THR A 19 31.46 -34.20 32.58
N ALA A 20 31.65 -33.90 33.88
CA ALA A 20 30.54 -33.73 34.82
C ALA A 20 29.81 -32.41 34.58
N ALA A 21 30.57 -31.33 34.37
CA ALA A 21 30.00 -30.03 34.02
C ALA A 21 29.31 -30.09 32.64
N LYS A 22 29.92 -30.77 31.66
CA LYS A 22 29.29 -30.98 30.34
C LYS A 22 27.98 -31.75 30.46
N ALA A 23 27.95 -32.86 31.21
CA ALA A 23 26.71 -33.62 31.43
C ALA A 23 25.61 -32.75 32.05
N LYS A 24 25.94 -31.92 33.04
CA LYS A 24 24.99 -30.98 33.66
C LYS A 24 24.43 -29.98 32.64
N LEU A 25 25.27 -29.40 31.78
CA LEU A 25 24.82 -28.51 30.70
C LEU A 25 23.85 -29.24 29.75
N ILE A 26 24.17 -30.47 29.35
CA ILE A 26 23.29 -31.27 28.48
C ILE A 26 21.94 -31.56 29.16
N ASP A 27 21.92 -31.85 30.45
CA ASP A 27 20.67 -32.05 31.20
C ASP A 27 19.83 -30.76 31.23
N GLN A 28 20.43 -29.60 31.47
CA GLN A 28 19.75 -28.31 31.44
C GLN A 28 19.20 -27.98 30.05
N LEU A 29 19.97 -28.23 28.99
CA LEU A 29 19.51 -28.06 27.61
C LEU A 29 18.32 -28.99 27.31
N ARG A 30 18.38 -30.25 27.76
CA ARG A 30 17.29 -31.22 27.60
C ARG A 30 16.01 -30.74 28.28
N GLU A 31 16.11 -30.18 29.49
CA GLU A 31 14.97 -29.59 30.20
C GLU A 31 14.37 -28.41 29.43
N CYS A 32 15.21 -27.49 28.94
CA CYS A 32 14.76 -26.35 28.14
C CYS A 32 14.02 -26.82 26.88
N CYS A 33 14.60 -27.78 26.15
CA CYS A 33 14.00 -28.35 24.93
C CYS A 33 12.62 -28.99 25.19
N HIS A 34 12.44 -29.64 26.34
CA HIS A 34 11.17 -30.23 26.75
C HIS A 34 10.12 -29.22 27.18
N TYR A 35 10.55 -28.15 27.85
CA TYR A 35 9.64 -27.18 28.46
C TYR A 35 9.11 -26.17 27.44
N ASN A 36 9.99 -25.34 26.89
CA ASN A 36 9.63 -24.23 26.00
C ASN A 36 10.51 -24.16 24.73
N GLY A 37 11.55 -24.98 24.61
CA GLY A 37 12.46 -24.93 23.46
C GLY A 37 13.25 -23.62 23.33
N PHE A 38 13.36 -22.83 24.40
CA PHE A 38 14.06 -21.55 24.44
C PHE A 38 15.09 -21.52 25.57
N PHE A 39 16.27 -21.00 25.29
CA PHE A 39 17.33 -20.75 26.28
C PHE A 39 18.28 -19.67 25.75
N GLN A 40 19.08 -19.08 26.62
CA GLN A 40 20.17 -18.17 26.23
C GLN A 40 21.51 -18.86 26.46
N ILE A 41 22.48 -18.62 25.60
CA ILE A 41 23.85 -19.14 25.76
C ILE A 41 24.88 -18.00 25.84
N THR A 42 25.77 -18.09 26.81
CA THR A 42 27.00 -17.30 26.92
C THR A 42 28.22 -18.21 26.82
N GLY A 43 29.44 -17.67 26.82
CA GLY A 43 30.66 -18.51 26.77
C GLY A 43 30.88 -19.27 25.45
N HIS A 44 30.11 -18.93 24.41
CA HIS A 44 30.32 -19.43 23.04
C HIS A 44 31.57 -18.80 22.39
N ARG A 45 31.96 -19.31 21.22
CA ARG A 45 33.19 -18.87 20.53
C ARG A 45 33.03 -17.66 19.59
N VAL A 46 31.83 -17.12 19.37
CA VAL A 46 31.65 -15.90 18.56
C VAL A 46 32.19 -14.69 19.32
N PRO A 47 33.20 -13.96 18.79
CA PRO A 47 33.82 -12.84 19.50
C PRO A 47 32.83 -11.69 19.73
N ARG A 48 32.86 -11.09 20.93
CA ARG A 48 32.01 -9.94 21.28
C ARG A 48 32.25 -8.74 20.36
N GLU A 49 33.50 -8.50 19.98
CA GLU A 49 33.84 -7.43 19.04
C GLU A 49 33.19 -7.64 17.66
N LEU A 50 33.12 -8.89 17.18
CA LEU A 50 32.45 -9.21 15.92
C LEU A 50 30.93 -9.00 16.02
N GLN A 51 30.30 -9.35 17.16
CA GLN A 51 28.90 -9.04 17.43
C GLN A 51 28.62 -7.52 17.39
N GLN A 52 29.52 -6.72 17.97
CA GLN A 52 29.40 -5.26 17.97
C GLN A 52 29.58 -4.68 16.57
N ARG A 53 30.59 -5.14 15.82
CA ARG A 53 30.83 -4.70 14.43
C ARG A 53 29.64 -5.00 13.53
N VAL A 54 29.08 -6.22 13.59
CA VAL A 54 27.93 -6.60 12.76
C VAL A 54 26.66 -5.84 13.13
N MET A 55 26.45 -5.53 14.42
CA MET A 55 25.34 -4.68 14.86
C MET A 55 25.51 -3.25 14.35
N GLY A 56 26.75 -2.75 14.30
CA GLY A 56 27.09 -1.49 13.65
C GLY A 56 26.77 -1.50 12.15
N CYS A 57 27.07 -2.59 11.44
CA CYS A 57 26.67 -2.77 10.04
C CYS A 57 25.15 -2.67 9.87
N ALA A 58 24.37 -3.39 10.69
CA ALA A 58 22.92 -3.33 10.64
C ALA A 58 22.38 -1.89 10.81
N ARG A 59 22.89 -1.14 11.79
CA ARG A 59 22.52 0.28 12.00
C ARG A 59 22.82 1.13 10.77
N ARG A 60 24.07 1.09 10.28
CA ARG A 60 24.49 1.86 9.09
C ARG A 60 23.63 1.56 7.86
N PHE A 61 23.21 0.31 7.67
CA PHE A 61 22.32 -0.06 6.57
C PHE A 61 20.92 0.56 6.74
N PHE A 62 20.33 0.48 7.94
CA PHE A 62 18.97 0.98 8.15
C PHE A 62 18.88 2.52 8.21
N ASP A 63 19.99 3.19 8.50
CA ASP A 63 20.16 4.65 8.41
C ASP A 63 20.14 5.18 6.96
N LEU A 64 20.28 4.31 5.95
CA LEU A 64 20.20 4.71 4.55
C LEU A 64 18.78 5.19 4.17
N PRO A 65 18.65 6.14 3.23
CA PRO A 65 17.37 6.50 2.64
C PRO A 65 16.65 5.28 2.06
N LEU A 66 15.31 5.29 2.09
CA LEU A 66 14.50 4.17 1.63
C LEU A 66 14.79 3.82 0.17
N GLU A 67 15.03 4.82 -0.66
CA GLU A 67 15.32 4.72 -2.08
C GLU A 67 16.57 3.89 -2.35
N GLU A 68 17.59 4.07 -1.50
CA GLU A 68 18.85 3.32 -1.54
C GLU A 68 18.65 1.87 -1.07
N LYS A 69 17.89 1.67 0.01
CA LYS A 69 17.54 0.32 0.50
C LYS A 69 16.76 -0.49 -0.54
N LEU A 70 15.87 0.16 -1.29
CA LEU A 70 15.06 -0.46 -2.35
C LEU A 70 15.87 -0.87 -3.60
N LEU A 71 17.11 -0.42 -3.77
CA LEU A 71 17.98 -0.87 -4.87
C LEU A 71 18.24 -2.39 -4.81
N ILE A 72 18.25 -2.94 -3.60
CA ILE A 72 18.47 -4.36 -3.32
C ILE A 72 17.19 -5.05 -2.82
N ASP A 73 16.00 -4.59 -3.24
CA ASP A 73 14.72 -5.20 -2.86
C ASP A 73 14.71 -6.72 -3.13
N LYS A 74 14.42 -7.50 -2.09
CA LYS A 74 14.43 -8.96 -2.17
C LYS A 74 13.44 -9.54 -3.16
N ASN A 75 12.38 -8.80 -3.51
CA ASN A 75 11.38 -9.22 -4.47
C ASN A 75 11.89 -9.16 -5.93
N ARG A 76 13.09 -8.61 -6.16
CA ARG A 76 13.76 -8.61 -7.47
C ARG A 76 14.41 -9.95 -7.82
N ASN A 77 14.50 -10.89 -6.88
CA ASN A 77 15.08 -12.21 -7.09
C ASN A 77 14.19 -13.32 -6.53
N SER A 78 14.50 -14.57 -6.90
CA SER A 78 13.77 -15.77 -6.46
C SER A 78 14.47 -16.55 -5.35
N PHE A 79 15.62 -16.09 -4.86
CA PHE A 79 16.47 -16.79 -3.88
C PHE A 79 16.49 -16.10 -2.50
N ASN A 80 15.57 -15.15 -2.28
CA ASN A 80 15.23 -14.56 -0.99
C ASN A 80 16.41 -13.84 -0.31
N ARG A 81 17.16 -13.03 -1.07
CA ARG A 81 18.25 -12.18 -0.57
C ARG A 81 17.94 -10.70 -0.80
N GLY A 82 18.43 -9.83 0.07
CA GLY A 82 18.24 -8.38 -0.04
C GLY A 82 17.20 -7.80 0.91
N TYR A 83 16.78 -6.57 0.64
CA TYR A 83 15.98 -5.75 1.53
C TYR A 83 14.49 -6.16 1.55
N GLU A 84 13.93 -6.26 2.75
CA GLU A 84 12.51 -6.43 3.04
C GLU A 84 11.95 -5.10 3.55
N LEU A 85 11.01 -4.53 2.78
CA LEU A 85 10.33 -3.29 3.13
C LEU A 85 9.51 -3.45 4.43
N LEU A 86 9.44 -2.38 5.21
CA LEU A 86 8.57 -2.25 6.37
C LEU A 86 7.13 -2.73 6.06
N ARG A 87 6.50 -3.48 6.96
CA ARG A 87 5.12 -4.02 6.80
C ARG A 87 4.93 -5.02 5.65
N SER A 88 6.00 -5.66 5.18
CA SER A 88 5.90 -6.67 4.11
C SER A 88 5.33 -8.03 4.55
N GLN A 89 5.41 -8.38 5.83
CA GLN A 89 5.07 -9.70 6.37
C GLN A 89 3.96 -9.60 7.45
N MET A 90 3.16 -10.67 7.58
CA MET A 90 2.14 -10.81 8.62
C MET A 90 2.06 -12.26 9.09
N LEU A 91 2.65 -12.54 10.25
CA LEU A 91 2.63 -13.88 10.83
C LEU A 91 1.36 -14.20 11.64
N GLU A 92 0.78 -13.22 12.33
CA GLU A 92 -0.36 -13.43 13.24
C GLU A 92 -1.68 -12.90 12.65
N VAL A 93 -2.68 -13.79 12.58
CA VAL A 93 -4.01 -13.42 12.08
C VAL A 93 -4.70 -12.47 13.05
N GLY A 94 -5.34 -11.42 12.52
CA GLY A 94 -6.03 -10.41 13.34
C GLY A 94 -5.12 -9.32 13.89
N THR A 95 -3.86 -9.26 13.43
CA THR A 95 -2.92 -8.15 13.69
C THR A 95 -2.65 -7.36 12.42
N GLY A 96 -2.04 -6.17 12.56
CA GLY A 96 -1.50 -5.43 11.43
C GLY A 96 -0.22 -6.07 10.88
N PRO A 97 0.18 -5.78 9.64
CA PRO A 97 1.48 -6.20 9.12
C PRO A 97 2.62 -5.68 10.00
N GLU A 98 3.67 -6.49 10.10
CA GLU A 98 4.77 -6.35 11.04
C GLU A 98 5.52 -5.02 10.91
N LEU A 99 5.68 -4.31 12.02
CA LEU A 99 6.44 -3.06 12.10
C LEU A 99 7.94 -3.33 12.23
N LYS A 100 8.48 -4.00 11.22
CA LYS A 100 9.92 -4.22 11.01
C LYS A 100 10.30 -4.16 9.54
N GLU A 101 11.51 -3.71 9.27
CA GLU A 101 12.19 -3.88 8.00
C GLU A 101 13.38 -4.84 8.18
N GLY A 102 13.91 -5.39 7.07
CA GLY A 102 14.97 -6.39 7.17
C GLY A 102 15.94 -6.43 6.00
N LEU A 103 17.13 -6.99 6.20
CA LEU A 103 18.09 -7.33 5.14
C LEU A 103 18.42 -8.82 5.25
N TYR A 104 18.13 -9.58 4.20
CA TYR A 104 18.32 -11.02 4.14
C TYR A 104 19.68 -11.34 3.53
N ILE A 105 20.52 -11.98 4.35
CA ILE A 105 21.89 -12.40 4.02
C ILE A 105 21.97 -13.91 4.28
N GLY A 106 22.79 -14.61 3.52
CA GLY A 106 23.11 -16.02 3.78
C GLY A 106 24.49 -16.34 3.23
N GLU A 107 24.77 -17.63 3.02
CA GLU A 107 26.01 -18.06 2.36
C GLU A 107 26.17 -17.37 0.99
N GLU A 108 27.39 -17.00 0.64
CA GLU A 108 27.70 -16.34 -0.64
C GLU A 108 27.75 -17.41 -1.74
N ILE A 109 26.65 -17.57 -2.48
CA ILE A 109 26.50 -18.62 -3.48
C ILE A 109 26.54 -17.98 -4.88
N PRO A 110 27.61 -18.16 -5.67
CA PRO A 110 27.70 -17.60 -7.02
C PRO A 110 26.73 -18.29 -7.99
N GLU A 111 26.48 -17.65 -9.14
CA GLU A 111 25.48 -18.12 -10.11
C GLU A 111 25.85 -19.43 -10.83
N ASP A 112 27.12 -19.82 -10.80
CA ASP A 112 27.61 -21.10 -11.33
C ASP A 112 27.57 -22.24 -10.30
N HIS A 113 27.24 -21.93 -9.03
CA HIS A 113 27.15 -22.93 -7.98
C HIS A 113 25.96 -23.87 -8.18
N PRO A 114 26.11 -25.20 -7.93
CA PRO A 114 25.01 -26.17 -8.11
C PRO A 114 23.71 -25.81 -7.39
N TYR A 115 23.78 -25.24 -6.18
CA TYR A 115 22.58 -24.84 -5.44
C TYR A 115 21.81 -23.71 -6.13
N PHE A 116 22.49 -22.75 -6.75
CA PHE A 116 21.83 -21.69 -7.50
C PHE A 116 21.20 -22.25 -8.79
N LEU A 117 21.97 -23.02 -9.56
CA LEU A 117 21.51 -23.63 -10.81
C LEU A 117 20.29 -24.53 -10.61
N GLN A 118 20.26 -25.28 -9.51
CA GLN A 118 19.17 -26.17 -9.13
C GLN A 118 18.04 -25.46 -8.36
N LYS A 119 18.18 -24.14 -8.11
CA LYS A 119 17.21 -23.32 -7.38
C LYS A 119 16.89 -23.87 -5.99
N LYS A 120 17.91 -24.36 -5.29
CA LYS A 120 17.78 -24.83 -3.90
C LYS A 120 17.32 -23.68 -3.00
N LEU A 121 16.61 -24.06 -1.94
CA LEU A 121 16.10 -23.15 -0.91
C LEU A 121 17.09 -22.01 -0.58
N ASN A 122 16.62 -20.76 -0.69
CA ASN A 122 17.35 -19.53 -0.35
C ASN A 122 18.81 -19.43 -0.85
N SER A 123 19.11 -20.05 -2.00
CA SER A 123 20.47 -20.19 -2.50
C SER A 123 20.75 -19.26 -3.69
N GLY A 124 21.64 -18.29 -3.49
CA GLY A 124 22.10 -17.36 -4.52
C GLY A 124 22.96 -16.23 -3.94
N PRO A 125 23.43 -15.31 -4.80
CA PRO A 125 24.37 -14.27 -4.41
C PRO A 125 23.71 -13.29 -3.45
N ASN A 126 24.45 -12.84 -2.44
CA ASN A 126 23.94 -11.80 -1.55
C ASN A 126 23.73 -10.49 -2.32
N GLN A 127 22.78 -9.68 -1.85
CA GLN A 127 22.46 -8.39 -2.45
C GLN A 127 23.04 -7.29 -1.57
N TRP A 128 24.24 -6.82 -1.90
CA TRP A 128 24.97 -5.85 -1.10
C TRP A 128 24.58 -4.41 -1.47
N PRO A 129 24.25 -3.55 -0.50
CA PRO A 129 23.82 -2.17 -0.75
C PRO A 129 24.96 -1.37 -1.41
N PRO A 130 24.75 -0.78 -2.60
CA PRO A 130 25.82 -0.13 -3.35
C PRO A 130 26.33 1.16 -2.70
N THR A 131 25.52 1.80 -1.86
CA THR A 131 25.76 3.13 -1.29
C THR A 131 26.00 3.10 0.21
N VAL A 132 26.12 1.92 0.82
CA VAL A 132 26.47 1.82 2.25
C VAL A 132 27.89 2.35 2.48
N PRO A 133 28.13 3.15 3.54
CA PRO A 133 29.48 3.52 3.95
C PRO A 133 30.35 2.28 4.21
N ASP A 134 31.61 2.34 3.79
CA ASP A 134 32.61 1.29 3.97
C ASP A 134 32.12 -0.09 3.49
N LYS A 135 31.57 -0.14 2.27
CA LYS A 135 30.94 -1.33 1.67
C LYS A 135 31.78 -2.60 1.80
N ASP A 136 33.08 -2.55 1.51
CA ASP A 136 33.95 -3.73 1.61
C ASP A 136 34.03 -4.27 3.05
N GLU A 137 34.10 -3.38 4.05
CA GLU A 137 34.06 -3.77 5.47
C GLU A 137 32.69 -4.30 5.86
N PHE A 138 31.60 -3.70 5.35
CA PHE A 138 30.24 -4.18 5.58
C PHE A 138 30.08 -5.62 5.09
N GLU A 139 30.49 -5.92 3.85
CA GLU A 139 30.41 -7.27 3.28
C GLU A 139 31.29 -8.25 4.08
N GLN A 140 32.54 -7.88 4.35
CA GLN A 140 33.48 -8.72 5.08
C GLN A 140 32.98 -9.04 6.50
N THR A 141 32.57 -8.03 7.27
CA THR A 141 32.05 -8.22 8.63
C THR A 141 30.75 -9.03 8.63
N SER A 142 29.87 -8.81 7.66
CA SER A 142 28.63 -9.59 7.51
C SER A 142 28.92 -11.07 7.31
N MET A 143 29.85 -11.41 6.42
CA MET A 143 30.20 -12.81 6.12
C MET A 143 31.07 -13.45 7.21
N GLU A 144 32.01 -12.71 7.82
CA GLU A 144 32.77 -13.18 8.97
C GLU A 144 31.84 -13.59 10.13
N TYR A 145 30.84 -12.74 10.42
CA TYR A 145 29.83 -13.05 11.42
C TYR A 145 28.93 -14.21 11.00
N TYR A 146 28.50 -14.26 9.74
CA TYR A 146 27.68 -15.37 9.21
C TYR A 146 28.34 -16.72 9.46
N HIS A 147 29.62 -16.87 9.10
CA HIS A 147 30.35 -18.13 9.29
C HIS A 147 30.58 -18.46 10.77
N ALA A 148 30.91 -17.46 11.60
CA ALA A 148 31.09 -17.67 13.04
C ALA A 148 29.81 -18.19 13.73
N VAL A 149 28.64 -17.65 13.35
CA VAL A 149 27.36 -18.12 13.88
C VAL A 149 26.93 -19.44 13.26
N PHE A 150 27.27 -19.71 11.99
CA PHE A 150 27.07 -21.02 11.37
C PHE A 150 27.82 -22.12 12.15
N ASP A 151 29.09 -21.90 12.49
CA ASP A 151 29.87 -22.83 13.32
C ASP A 151 29.30 -22.97 14.74
N LEU A 152 28.80 -21.87 15.33
CA LEU A 152 28.09 -21.93 16.61
C LEU A 152 26.82 -22.78 16.50
N ALA A 153 26.03 -22.64 15.43
CA ALA A 153 24.84 -23.44 15.20
C ALA A 153 25.16 -24.94 15.13
N LYS A 154 26.28 -25.32 14.49
CA LYS A 154 26.77 -26.71 14.48
C LYS A 154 27.11 -27.22 15.89
N ASN A 155 27.78 -26.41 16.70
CA ASN A 155 28.08 -26.77 18.10
C ASN A 155 26.80 -26.94 18.93
N VAL A 156 25.81 -26.06 18.74
CA VAL A 156 24.50 -26.16 19.40
C VAL A 156 23.78 -27.44 18.97
N LEU A 157 23.78 -27.79 17.67
CA LEU A 157 23.23 -29.06 17.20
C LEU A 157 23.97 -30.27 17.80
N GLY A 158 25.30 -30.20 17.95
CA GLY A 158 26.07 -31.25 18.64
C GLY A 158 25.67 -31.42 20.10
N ALA A 159 25.45 -30.31 20.83
CA ALA A 159 24.92 -30.35 22.19
C ALA A 159 23.50 -30.95 22.24
N LEU A 160 22.62 -30.58 21.30
CA LEU A 160 21.27 -31.16 21.17
C LEU A 160 21.29 -32.65 20.79
N ALA A 161 22.30 -33.11 20.05
CA ALA A 161 22.48 -34.54 19.78
C ALA A 161 22.76 -35.31 21.09
N LEU A 162 23.57 -34.75 21.97
CA LEU A 162 23.83 -35.34 23.29
C LEU A 162 22.58 -35.35 24.19
N THR A 163 21.68 -34.36 24.08
CA THR A 163 20.42 -34.39 24.84
C THR A 163 19.51 -35.55 24.42
N LEU A 164 19.69 -36.07 23.19
CA LEU A 164 19.01 -37.23 22.63
C LEU A 164 19.75 -38.55 22.89
N ASN A 165 20.87 -38.53 23.63
CA ASN A 165 21.73 -39.68 23.89
C ASN A 165 22.30 -40.33 22.62
N VAL A 166 22.57 -39.53 21.58
CA VAL A 166 23.30 -39.95 20.37
C VAL A 166 24.66 -39.25 20.29
N SER A 167 25.50 -39.62 19.32
CA SER A 167 26.82 -38.98 19.11
C SER A 167 26.69 -37.48 18.89
N GLU A 168 27.66 -36.69 19.36
CA GLU A 168 27.76 -35.25 19.08
C GLU A 168 27.72 -34.96 17.57
N SER A 169 28.33 -35.82 16.76
CA SER A 169 28.38 -35.72 15.29
C SER A 169 27.10 -36.22 14.58
N TYR A 170 26.04 -36.57 15.30
CA TYR A 170 24.85 -37.20 14.71
C TYR A 170 24.19 -36.33 13.63
N PHE A 171 24.24 -35.01 13.79
CA PHE A 171 23.65 -34.05 12.85
C PHE A 171 24.63 -33.59 11.75
N ASP A 172 25.84 -34.13 11.64
CA ASP A 172 26.79 -33.74 10.58
C ASP A 172 26.16 -33.77 9.17
N PRO A 173 25.39 -34.81 8.77
CA PRO A 173 24.75 -34.83 7.45
C PRO A 173 23.64 -33.78 7.28
N LEU A 174 23.00 -33.33 8.37
CA LEU A 174 22.05 -32.21 8.34
C LEU A 174 22.79 -30.88 8.13
N THR A 175 24.04 -30.77 8.60
CA THR A 175 24.85 -29.54 8.51
C THR A 175 25.67 -29.44 7.22
N ASP A 176 25.98 -30.55 6.57
CA ASP A 176 26.75 -30.59 5.33
C ASP A 176 25.96 -29.96 4.19
N GLY A 177 26.44 -28.85 3.60
CA GLY A 177 25.66 -28.08 2.62
C GLY A 177 24.41 -27.41 3.21
N ALA A 178 24.38 -27.15 4.52
CA ALA A 178 23.21 -26.53 5.13
C ALA A 178 22.96 -25.10 4.64
N VAL A 179 21.68 -24.80 4.45
CA VAL A 179 21.23 -23.43 4.21
C VAL A 179 20.88 -22.79 5.54
N ALA A 180 21.45 -21.61 5.76
CA ALA A 180 21.05 -20.71 6.83
C ALA A 180 20.75 -19.32 6.26
N THR A 181 19.86 -18.58 6.93
CA THR A 181 19.53 -17.21 6.56
C THR A 181 19.72 -16.32 7.78
N MET A 182 20.62 -15.36 7.66
CA MET A 182 20.80 -14.27 8.61
C MET A 182 19.91 -13.09 8.20
N ARG A 183 19.23 -12.47 9.15
CA ARG A 183 18.48 -11.24 8.89
C ARG A 183 18.98 -10.14 9.78
N TYR A 184 19.40 -9.01 9.21
CA TYR A 184 19.41 -7.78 10.00
C TYR A 184 17.97 -7.31 10.10
N LEU A 185 17.51 -7.00 11.31
CA LEU A 185 16.15 -6.51 11.55
C LEU A 185 16.21 -5.20 12.29
N HIS A 186 15.41 -4.24 11.81
CA HIS A 186 15.20 -2.96 12.47
C HIS A 186 13.71 -2.79 12.79
N TYR A 187 13.45 -2.41 14.03
CA TYR A 187 12.12 -2.09 14.55
C TYR A 187 12.09 -0.61 14.92
N PRO A 188 11.27 0.20 14.22
CA PRO A 188 11.13 1.61 14.56
C PRO A 188 10.67 1.82 16.00
N ALA A 189 11.03 2.98 16.56
CA ALA A 189 10.52 3.43 17.85
C ALA A 189 8.98 3.54 17.82
N GLN A 190 8.32 3.07 18.88
CA GLN A 190 6.87 3.15 19.01
C GLN A 190 6.47 3.98 20.23
N PRO A 191 5.40 4.79 20.13
CA PRO A 191 4.76 5.39 21.29
C PRO A 191 4.31 4.32 22.29
N LYS A 192 4.40 4.61 23.59
CA LYS A 192 4.03 3.65 24.65
C LYS A 192 2.55 3.27 24.62
N ASP A 193 1.70 4.13 24.06
CA ASP A 193 0.25 3.96 23.90
C ASP A 193 -0.15 3.44 22.52
N ALA A 194 0.81 3.05 21.67
CA ALA A 194 0.50 2.47 20.37
C ALA A 194 -0.34 1.20 20.50
N GLU A 195 -1.35 1.04 19.64
CA GLU A 195 -2.19 -0.15 19.66
C GLU A 195 -1.36 -1.39 19.28
N GLU A 196 -1.08 -2.24 20.28
CA GLU A 196 -0.14 -3.36 20.15
C GLU A 196 -0.50 -4.27 18.99
N LYS A 197 -1.77 -4.65 18.83
CA LYS A 197 -2.19 -5.58 17.76
C LYS A 197 -1.97 -5.02 16.36
N LEU A 198 -1.97 -3.69 16.16
CA LEU A 198 -1.77 -3.09 14.84
C LEU A 198 -0.30 -2.74 14.55
N ASN A 199 0.54 -2.69 15.60
CA ASN A 199 1.90 -2.18 15.52
C ASN A 199 2.96 -3.14 16.06
N ARG A 200 2.65 -4.44 16.22
CA ARG A 200 3.66 -5.43 16.65
C ARG A 200 4.88 -5.37 15.74
N GLY A 201 6.07 -5.42 16.35
CA GLY A 201 7.31 -5.61 15.62
C GLY A 201 7.24 -6.90 14.83
N ILE A 202 6.94 -8.02 15.51
CA ILE A 202 6.62 -9.31 14.89
C ILE A 202 5.43 -9.93 15.62
N GLY A 203 4.47 -10.49 14.87
CA GLY A 203 3.31 -11.20 15.42
C GLY A 203 3.68 -12.52 16.11
N ALA A 204 2.77 -13.06 16.91
CA ALA A 204 2.93 -14.37 17.56
C ALA A 204 3.09 -15.49 16.52
N HIS A 205 4.21 -16.22 16.58
CA HIS A 205 4.55 -17.27 15.63
C HIS A 205 5.55 -18.27 16.19
N THR A 206 5.79 -19.36 15.43
CA THR A 206 6.92 -20.28 15.62
C THR A 206 7.83 -20.25 14.41
N ASP A 207 9.11 -20.54 14.61
CA ASP A 207 10.09 -20.59 13.53
C ASP A 207 9.96 -21.87 12.70
N PHE A 208 10.28 -21.78 11.42
CA PHE A 208 10.09 -22.89 10.49
C PHE A 208 11.27 -23.88 10.47
N GLY A 209 12.49 -23.34 10.56
CA GLY A 209 13.74 -24.10 10.40
C GLY A 209 14.05 -25.08 11.54
N CYS A 210 15.33 -25.46 11.63
CA CYS A 210 15.82 -26.39 12.63
C CYS A 210 16.03 -25.67 13.97
N ILE A 211 16.94 -24.70 13.99
CA ILE A 211 17.22 -23.86 15.16
C ILE A 211 17.42 -22.41 14.73
N THR A 212 17.17 -21.48 15.66
CA THR A 212 17.44 -20.06 15.49
C THR A 212 18.44 -19.61 16.55
N LEU A 213 19.44 -18.83 16.16
CA LEU A 213 20.35 -18.13 17.05
C LEU A 213 20.14 -16.64 16.87
N LEU A 214 19.68 -15.95 17.91
CA LEU A 214 19.29 -14.55 17.86
C LEU A 214 20.25 -13.71 18.69
N LEU A 215 20.97 -12.82 18.01
CA LEU A 215 21.65 -11.71 18.65
C LEU A 215 20.66 -10.55 18.81
N GLN A 216 20.54 -10.02 20.02
CA GLN A 216 19.71 -8.87 20.35
C GLN A 216 20.61 -7.69 20.74
N ASP A 217 20.15 -6.47 20.49
CA ASP A 217 20.74 -5.29 21.14
C ASP A 217 20.24 -5.15 22.59
N GLU A 218 20.57 -4.04 23.23
CA GLU A 218 20.19 -3.75 24.61
C GLU A 218 18.69 -3.39 24.77
N VAL A 219 17.95 -3.24 23.67
CA VAL A 219 16.53 -2.87 23.69
C VAL A 219 15.67 -4.14 23.70
N ASP A 220 14.84 -4.25 24.74
CA ASP A 220 13.94 -5.36 24.95
C ASP A 220 12.81 -5.45 23.91
N GLY A 221 12.04 -6.53 23.97
CA GLY A 221 10.79 -6.66 23.20
C GLY A 221 10.47 -8.06 22.72
N LEU A 222 11.42 -9.00 22.77
CA LEU A 222 11.13 -10.41 22.52
C LEU A 222 10.33 -10.98 23.69
N GLN A 223 9.20 -11.61 23.38
CA GLN A 223 8.40 -12.34 24.34
C GLN A 223 8.16 -13.77 23.88
N VAL A 224 8.20 -14.70 24.82
CA VAL A 224 7.92 -16.13 24.60
C VAL A 224 6.67 -16.51 25.38
N LEU A 225 5.77 -17.26 24.75
CA LEU A 225 4.56 -17.73 25.40
C LEU A 225 4.90 -18.92 26.32
N ASP A 226 4.60 -18.81 27.60
CA ASP A 226 4.57 -19.96 28.49
C ASP A 226 3.29 -20.75 28.24
N ALA A 227 3.35 -21.77 27.37
CA ALA A 227 2.17 -22.53 26.97
C ALA A 227 1.35 -23.12 28.13
N PRO A 228 1.95 -23.59 29.26
CA PRO A 228 1.18 -24.08 30.41
C PRO A 228 0.32 -23.01 31.11
N THR A 229 0.83 -21.79 31.27
CA THR A 229 0.11 -20.70 31.97
C THR A 229 -0.66 -19.78 31.04
N GLY A 230 -0.25 -19.70 29.77
CA GLY A 230 -0.73 -18.71 28.79
C GLY A 230 -0.11 -17.32 28.96
N GLU A 231 0.88 -17.17 29.84
CA GLU A 231 1.56 -15.90 30.09
C GLU A 231 2.65 -15.62 29.06
N TRP A 232 2.88 -14.34 28.75
CA TRP A 232 3.99 -13.91 27.91
C TRP A 232 5.17 -13.55 28.80
N LEU A 233 6.30 -14.22 28.59
CA LEU A 233 7.54 -14.01 29.34
C LEU A 233 8.49 -13.16 28.51
N ASP A 234 8.96 -12.06 29.08
CA ASP A 234 9.99 -11.22 28.47
C ASP A 234 11.33 -11.96 28.46
N VAL A 235 12.03 -11.89 27.32
CA VAL A 235 13.41 -12.37 27.18
C VAL A 235 14.33 -11.17 27.30
N GLU A 236 14.81 -10.93 28.53
CA GLU A 236 15.73 -9.83 28.82
C GLU A 236 17.05 -10.00 28.04
N PRO A 237 17.52 -8.97 27.31
CA PRO A 237 18.79 -9.02 26.62
C PRO A 237 19.97 -9.20 27.59
N VAL A 238 20.78 -10.23 27.33
CA VAL A 238 22.02 -10.48 28.09
C VAL A 238 23.22 -10.13 27.22
N PRO A 239 24.10 -9.20 27.63
CA PRO A 239 25.25 -8.81 26.84
C PRO A 239 26.15 -9.99 26.47
N GLY A 240 26.37 -10.17 25.16
CA GLY A 240 27.20 -11.24 24.63
C GLY A 240 26.54 -12.62 24.64
N ALA A 241 25.23 -12.72 24.89
CA ALA A 241 24.48 -13.95 24.77
C ALA A 241 23.78 -14.07 23.41
N TYR A 242 23.52 -15.30 22.99
CA TYR A 242 22.52 -15.61 21.96
C TYR A 242 21.28 -16.20 22.61
N VAL A 243 20.12 -15.70 22.24
CA VAL A 243 18.87 -16.44 22.45
C VAL A 243 18.83 -17.57 21.42
N VAL A 244 18.56 -18.79 21.87
CA VAL A 244 18.46 -19.97 21.03
C VAL A 244 17.05 -20.54 21.16
N ASN A 245 16.44 -20.86 20.03
CA ASN A 245 15.18 -21.59 20.02
C ASN A 245 15.12 -22.68 18.95
N LEU A 246 14.34 -23.71 19.26
CA LEU A 246 14.02 -24.77 18.29
C LEU A 246 12.90 -24.31 17.37
N GLY A 247 13.01 -24.67 16.09
CA GLY A 247 11.96 -24.45 15.10
C GLY A 247 11.12 -25.70 14.87
N ASN A 248 10.09 -25.53 14.03
CA ASN A 248 9.09 -26.55 13.71
C ASN A 248 9.72 -27.80 13.08
N LEU A 249 10.81 -27.66 12.32
CA LEU A 249 11.51 -28.80 11.75
C LEU A 249 12.13 -29.69 12.84
N PHE A 250 12.81 -29.09 13.84
CA PHE A 250 13.40 -29.86 14.94
C PHE A 250 12.30 -30.49 15.80
N MET A 251 11.24 -29.75 16.13
CA MET A 251 10.09 -30.30 16.87
C MET A 251 9.47 -31.51 16.16
N ARG A 252 9.30 -31.44 14.83
CA ARG A 252 8.78 -32.53 14.01
C ARG A 252 9.70 -33.76 14.06
N MET A 253 11.00 -33.56 13.85
CA MET A 253 12.01 -34.63 13.96
C MET A 253 12.01 -35.24 15.37
N ALA A 254 11.82 -34.42 16.41
CA ALA A 254 11.71 -34.85 17.80
C ALA A 254 10.31 -35.39 18.17
N ASN A 255 9.40 -35.59 17.21
CA ASN A 255 8.08 -36.19 17.42
C ASN A 255 7.23 -35.43 18.48
N ASP A 256 7.35 -34.10 18.53
CA ASP A 256 6.79 -33.16 19.52
C ASP A 256 7.33 -33.30 20.96
N ARG A 257 8.34 -34.14 21.15
CA ARG A 257 8.97 -34.34 22.45
C ARG A 257 9.73 -33.09 22.88
N TYR A 258 10.41 -32.43 21.94
CA TYR A 258 10.98 -31.10 22.11
C TYR A 258 10.07 -30.04 21.49
N LYS A 259 10.07 -28.82 22.02
CA LYS A 259 9.09 -27.78 21.69
C LYS A 259 9.65 -26.75 20.72
N SER A 260 8.86 -26.41 19.71
CA SER A 260 8.98 -25.16 18.96
C SER A 260 7.91 -24.22 19.50
N ASN A 261 8.32 -23.14 20.15
CA ASN A 261 7.39 -22.35 20.98
C ASN A 261 7.04 -20.99 20.37
N ILE A 262 5.83 -20.55 20.70
CA ILE A 262 5.26 -19.31 20.19
C ILE A 262 6.00 -18.13 20.81
N HIS A 263 6.43 -17.20 19.97
CA HIS A 263 7.11 -15.99 20.39
C HIS A 263 6.68 -14.80 19.52
N ARG A 264 6.89 -13.58 20.02
CA ARG A 264 6.52 -12.31 19.34
C ARG A 264 7.51 -11.21 19.68
N VAL A 265 7.48 -10.11 18.93
CA VAL A 265 8.27 -8.91 19.24
C VAL A 265 7.36 -7.70 19.40
N ILE A 266 7.45 -7.05 20.56
CA ILE A 266 6.74 -5.81 20.88
C ILE A 266 7.77 -4.78 21.37
N ASN A 267 8.02 -3.74 20.58
CA ASN A 267 8.93 -2.66 20.97
C ASN A 267 8.14 -1.56 21.70
N LYS A 268 8.17 -1.55 23.04
CA LYS A 268 7.54 -0.52 23.89
C LYS A 268 8.53 0.48 24.48
N SER A 269 9.80 0.37 24.13
CA SER A 269 10.88 1.13 24.74
C SER A 269 10.82 2.63 24.38
N GLY A 270 10.19 2.99 23.26
CA GLY A 270 10.27 4.32 22.66
C GLY A 270 11.59 4.59 21.96
N GLN A 271 12.46 3.59 21.86
CA GLN A 271 13.74 3.60 21.15
C GLN A 271 13.65 2.68 19.93
N GLU A 272 14.54 2.86 18.96
CA GLU A 272 14.72 1.88 17.89
C GLU A 272 15.36 0.62 18.45
N ARG A 273 15.00 -0.54 17.88
CA ARG A 273 15.55 -1.84 18.27
C ARG A 273 16.16 -2.52 17.07
N TYR A 274 17.27 -3.20 17.29
CA TYR A 274 17.97 -4.00 16.28
C TYR A 274 18.15 -5.44 16.76
N SER A 275 18.03 -6.38 15.84
CA SER A 275 18.35 -7.78 16.14
C SER A 275 18.80 -8.52 14.91
N ILE A 276 19.62 -9.55 15.10
CA ILE A 276 20.17 -10.37 14.03
C ILE A 276 19.85 -11.85 14.30
N PRO A 277 18.64 -12.32 13.94
CA PRO A 277 18.37 -13.75 13.93
C PRO A 277 19.12 -14.45 12.81
N PHE A 278 19.66 -15.61 13.15
CA PHE A 278 20.31 -16.56 12.27
C PHE A 278 19.47 -17.84 12.25
N PHE A 279 18.72 -18.03 11.16
CA PHE A 279 17.83 -19.17 10.98
C PHE A 279 18.61 -20.31 10.32
N PHE A 280 18.95 -21.35 11.08
CA PHE A 280 19.60 -22.54 10.56
C PHE A 280 18.53 -23.56 10.13
N SER A 281 18.37 -23.76 8.82
CA SER A 281 17.41 -24.74 8.29
C SER A 281 18.01 -26.14 8.19
N GLY A 282 19.24 -26.26 7.68
CA GLY A 282 19.90 -27.54 7.38
C GLY A 282 20.06 -27.78 5.88
N ASN A 283 20.65 -28.90 5.51
CA ASN A 283 20.84 -29.30 4.12
C ASN A 283 19.47 -29.47 3.45
N PRO A 284 19.17 -28.77 2.34
CA PRO A 284 17.89 -28.84 1.63
C PRO A 284 17.42 -30.27 1.31
N ASP A 285 18.35 -31.17 1.01
CA ASP A 285 18.10 -32.56 0.60
C ASP A 285 18.06 -33.54 1.79
N TYR A 286 18.39 -33.10 3.01
CA TYR A 286 18.38 -33.98 4.17
C TYR A 286 16.96 -34.48 4.47
N LEU A 287 16.81 -35.80 4.48
CA LEU A 287 15.55 -36.46 4.80
C LEU A 287 15.33 -36.45 6.32
N CYS A 288 14.41 -35.61 6.77
CA CYS A 288 14.05 -35.47 8.17
C CYS A 288 13.10 -36.61 8.58
N GLU A 289 13.61 -37.52 9.38
CA GLU A 289 12.86 -38.63 9.99
C GLU A 289 12.70 -38.43 11.51
N CYS A 290 11.91 -39.30 12.14
CA CYS A 290 11.77 -39.29 13.60
C CYS A 290 13.10 -39.67 14.26
N LEU A 291 13.59 -38.81 15.15
CA LEU A 291 14.87 -38.95 15.82
C LEU A 291 14.90 -40.16 16.76
N PRO A 292 16.09 -40.74 16.99
CA PRO A 292 16.28 -41.75 18.01
C PRO A 292 15.77 -41.27 19.37
N HIS A 293 15.19 -42.19 20.15
CA HIS A 293 14.71 -41.93 21.50
C HIS A 293 13.59 -40.85 21.63
N CYS A 294 13.03 -40.38 20.51
CA CYS A 294 11.90 -39.44 20.48
C CYS A 294 10.52 -40.11 20.37
N ARG A 295 10.45 -41.43 20.49
CA ARG A 295 9.20 -42.21 20.48
C ARG A 295 9.23 -43.27 21.57
N GLN A 296 8.06 -43.64 22.09
CA GLN A 296 7.97 -44.74 23.04
C GLN A 296 8.23 -46.09 22.34
N PRO A 297 8.73 -47.11 23.06
CA PRO A 297 8.83 -48.46 22.50
C PRO A 297 7.47 -48.94 21.97
N GLY A 298 7.41 -49.34 20.70
CA GLY A 298 6.18 -49.79 20.04
C GLY A 298 5.33 -48.68 19.37
N GLU A 299 5.70 -47.41 19.51
CA GLU A 299 5.03 -46.29 18.84
C GLU A 299 5.65 -46.00 17.46
N GLY A 300 4.80 -45.75 16.45
CA GLY A 300 5.24 -45.27 15.14
C GLY A 300 5.60 -43.77 15.15
N PRO A 301 6.29 -43.26 14.12
CA PRO A 301 6.49 -41.81 13.97
C PRO A 301 5.14 -41.11 13.74
N LYS A 302 4.88 -39.98 14.41
CA LYS A 302 3.65 -39.18 14.21
C LYS A 302 3.59 -38.53 12.83
N TYR A 303 4.76 -38.30 12.24
CA TYR A 303 4.92 -37.57 11.01
C TYR A 303 5.63 -38.42 9.96
N PRO A 304 5.21 -38.38 8.68
CA PRO A 304 5.96 -39.00 7.60
C PRO A 304 7.30 -38.25 7.36
N PRO A 305 8.32 -38.93 6.83
CA PRO A 305 9.57 -38.31 6.40
C PRO A 305 9.32 -37.13 5.45
N ILE A 306 10.14 -36.08 5.57
CA ILE A 306 10.07 -34.88 4.72
C ILE A 306 11.48 -34.30 4.54
N THR A 307 11.80 -33.70 3.40
CA THR A 307 13.07 -32.98 3.25
C THR A 307 13.02 -31.60 3.90
N VAL A 308 14.18 -31.04 4.25
CA VAL A 308 14.29 -29.66 4.75
C VAL A 308 13.67 -28.67 3.76
N GLU A 309 13.97 -28.81 2.46
CA GLU A 309 13.46 -27.93 1.41
C GLU A 309 11.93 -27.93 1.33
N GLN A 310 11.30 -29.11 1.36
CA GLN A 310 9.85 -29.25 1.31
C GLN A 310 9.17 -28.57 2.50
N MET A 311 9.71 -28.77 3.71
CA MET A 311 9.12 -28.22 4.93
C MET A 311 9.21 -26.69 4.95
N VAL A 312 10.39 -26.13 4.71
CA VAL A 312 10.62 -24.69 4.84
C VAL A 312 9.88 -23.93 3.73
N THR A 313 9.89 -24.45 2.50
CA THR A 313 9.17 -23.84 1.36
C THR A 313 7.66 -23.79 1.61
N ALA A 314 7.06 -24.85 2.16
CA ALA A 314 5.65 -24.88 2.50
C ALA A 314 5.29 -23.80 3.54
N SER A 315 6.14 -23.63 4.55
CA SER A 315 5.95 -22.65 5.63
C SER A 315 6.05 -21.20 5.12
N TYR A 316 7.00 -20.90 4.22
CA TYR A 316 7.09 -19.57 3.59
C TYR A 316 5.86 -19.22 2.77
N LYS A 317 5.37 -20.15 1.96
CA LYS A 317 4.18 -19.94 1.12
C LYS A 317 2.96 -19.56 1.96
N GLU A 318 2.82 -20.16 3.14
CA GLU A 318 1.74 -19.85 4.06
C GLU A 318 1.89 -18.44 4.66
N SER A 319 3.06 -18.07 5.19
CA SER A 319 3.29 -16.78 5.86
C SER A 319 3.10 -15.58 4.92
N TYR A 320 3.80 -15.54 3.78
CA TYR A 320 3.68 -14.42 2.85
C TYR A 320 2.30 -14.36 2.16
N GLY A 321 1.67 -15.51 1.94
CA GLY A 321 0.32 -15.58 1.40
C GLY A 321 -0.75 -14.93 2.28
N ARG A 322 -0.57 -14.93 3.62
CA ARG A 322 -1.47 -14.24 4.55
C ARG A 322 -1.37 -12.72 4.42
N ALA A 323 -0.16 -12.17 4.30
CA ALA A 323 0.06 -10.73 4.17
C ALA A 323 -0.57 -10.17 2.89
N GLU A 324 -0.43 -10.86 1.76
CA GLU A 324 -1.02 -10.45 0.49
C GLU A 324 -2.56 -10.46 0.54
N LYS A 325 -3.17 -11.48 1.15
CA LYS A 325 -4.62 -11.50 1.38
C LYS A 325 -5.10 -10.31 2.21
N TYR A 326 -4.39 -9.99 3.30
CA TYR A 326 -4.72 -8.84 4.14
C TYR A 326 -4.66 -7.51 3.36
N LYS A 327 -3.60 -7.29 2.57
CA LYS A 327 -3.47 -6.10 1.71
C LYS A 327 -4.62 -5.99 0.71
N GLN A 328 -5.01 -7.11 0.09
CA GLN A 328 -6.14 -7.16 -0.85
C GLN A 328 -7.47 -6.82 -0.17
N GLU A 329 -7.71 -7.36 1.03
CA GLU A 329 -8.92 -7.06 1.80
C GLU A 329 -9.02 -5.59 2.22
N ILE A 330 -7.91 -5.00 2.68
CA ILE A 330 -7.87 -3.58 3.04
C ILE A 330 -8.07 -2.69 1.81
N LYS A 331 -7.41 -3.00 0.70
CA LYS A 331 -7.60 -2.28 -0.58
C LYS A 331 -9.07 -2.31 -1.00
N ALA A 332 -9.70 -3.48 -1.00
CA ALA A 332 -11.11 -3.63 -1.35
C ALA A 332 -12.03 -2.82 -0.41
N LYS A 333 -11.76 -2.83 0.91
CA LYS A 333 -12.51 -2.01 1.87
C LYS A 333 -12.33 -0.52 1.62
N MET A 334 -11.11 -0.07 1.36
CA MET A 334 -10.82 1.34 1.07
C MET A 334 -11.49 1.81 -0.22
N GLU A 335 -11.49 0.99 -1.27
CA GLU A 335 -12.19 1.28 -2.53
C GLU A 335 -13.70 1.44 -2.30
N VAL A 336 -14.33 0.52 -1.55
CA VAL A 336 -15.77 0.60 -1.23
C VAL A 336 -16.10 1.86 -0.43
N VAL A 337 -15.26 2.20 0.55
CA VAL A 337 -15.45 3.40 1.37
C VAL A 337 -15.28 4.67 0.52
N ALA A 338 -14.19 4.77 -0.24
CA ALA A 338 -13.92 5.92 -1.11
C ALA A 338 -15.06 6.16 -2.11
N THR A 339 -15.59 5.10 -2.73
CA THR A 339 -16.73 5.18 -3.64
C THR A 339 -18.01 5.68 -2.96
N ARG A 340 -18.33 5.17 -1.76
CA ARG A 340 -19.51 5.62 -1.00
C ARG A 340 -19.40 7.08 -0.57
N TYR A 341 -18.24 7.51 -0.09
CA TYR A 341 -18.03 8.89 0.34
C TYR A 341 -18.07 9.86 -0.84
N THR A 342 -17.44 9.51 -1.97
CA THR A 342 -17.48 10.33 -3.20
C THR A 342 -18.92 10.49 -3.69
N LEU A 343 -19.71 9.41 -3.69
CA LEU A 343 -21.11 9.45 -4.09
C LEU A 343 -21.96 10.34 -3.19
N ILE A 344 -21.79 10.23 -1.87
CA ILE A 344 -22.57 11.01 -0.90
C ILE A 344 -22.18 12.50 -0.93
N THR A 345 -20.88 12.81 -1.04
CA THR A 345 -20.37 14.17 -0.92
C THR A 345 -20.47 14.98 -2.21
N LEU A 346 -20.32 14.35 -3.39
CA LEU A 346 -20.39 15.04 -4.68
C LEU A 346 -21.70 14.75 -5.42
N GLY A 347 -22.13 13.49 -5.45
CA GLY A 347 -23.35 13.07 -6.15
C GLY A 347 -24.63 13.52 -5.45
N GLY A 348 -24.70 13.34 -4.13
CA GLY A 348 -25.85 13.70 -3.31
C GLY A 348 -26.27 15.18 -3.46
N PRO A 349 -25.37 16.15 -3.19
CA PRO A 349 -25.66 17.57 -3.37
C PRO A 349 -26.00 17.93 -4.82
N SER A 350 -25.29 17.36 -5.81
CA SER A 350 -25.55 17.65 -7.24
C SER A 350 -26.96 17.21 -7.65
N LEU A 351 -27.40 16.03 -7.22
CA LEU A 351 -28.75 15.54 -7.46
C LEU A 351 -29.79 16.40 -6.73
N ALA A 352 -29.53 16.74 -5.46
CA ALA A 352 -30.40 17.61 -4.68
C ALA A 352 -30.57 18.99 -5.34
N PHE A 353 -29.49 19.63 -5.78
CA PHE A 353 -29.55 20.92 -6.48
C PHE A 353 -30.28 20.82 -7.82
N THR A 354 -30.11 19.72 -8.54
CA THR A 354 -30.85 19.48 -9.81
C THR A 354 -32.36 19.38 -9.56
N LEU A 355 -32.76 18.65 -8.51
CA LEU A 355 -34.17 18.51 -8.13
C LEU A 355 -34.75 19.84 -7.63
N ILE A 356 -34.03 20.54 -6.74
CA ILE A 356 -34.42 21.87 -6.26
C ILE A 356 -34.60 22.82 -7.46
N ARG A 357 -33.64 22.86 -8.39
CA ARG A 357 -33.75 23.71 -9.57
C ARG A 357 -34.94 23.35 -10.47
N SER A 358 -35.20 22.06 -10.68
CA SER A 358 -36.23 21.61 -11.62
C SER A 358 -37.66 21.76 -11.08
N PHE A 359 -37.83 21.65 -9.76
CA PHE A 359 -39.15 21.61 -9.11
C PHE A 359 -39.45 22.81 -8.21
N VAL A 360 -38.44 23.49 -7.67
CA VAL A 360 -38.63 24.67 -6.79
C VAL A 360 -38.49 25.97 -7.56
N PHE A 361 -37.56 26.07 -8.53
CA PHE A 361 -37.36 27.28 -9.33
C PHE A 361 -38.01 27.16 -10.71
N THR A 362 -39.07 27.94 -10.98
CA THR A 362 -39.66 28.04 -12.32
C THR A 362 -38.84 28.98 -13.19
N LEU A 363 -37.92 28.42 -14.00
CA LEU A 363 -37.21 29.20 -15.02
C LEU A 363 -38.08 29.28 -16.28
N SER A 364 -38.50 30.49 -16.66
CA SER A 364 -39.12 30.77 -17.96
C SER A 364 -38.09 30.65 -19.08
N GLU A 365 -38.55 30.31 -20.30
CA GLU A 365 -37.66 30.35 -21.47
C GLU A 365 -37.12 31.78 -21.68
N THR A 366 -35.89 31.91 -22.16
CA THR A 366 -35.28 33.22 -22.35
C THR A 366 -36.09 34.03 -23.38
N PRO A 367 -36.43 35.30 -23.12
CA PRO A 367 -37.23 36.13 -24.03
C PRO A 367 -36.66 36.16 -25.46
N ARG A 368 -35.34 36.24 -25.61
CA ARG A 368 -34.65 36.20 -26.92
C ARG A 368 -34.91 34.90 -27.70
N TYR A 369 -34.97 33.75 -27.02
CA TYR A 369 -35.30 32.48 -27.66
C TYR A 369 -36.74 32.45 -28.16
N SER A 370 -37.67 32.89 -27.32
CA SER A 370 -39.09 32.96 -27.69
C SER A 370 -39.30 33.89 -28.89
N LEU A 371 -38.66 35.06 -28.92
CA LEU A 371 -38.65 35.97 -30.08
C LEU A 371 -38.05 35.31 -31.33
N SER A 372 -36.92 34.61 -31.22
CA SER A 372 -36.30 33.93 -32.37
C SER A 372 -37.16 32.82 -33.00
N LYS A 373 -38.20 32.37 -32.28
CA LYS A 373 -39.17 31.38 -32.73
C LYS A 373 -40.52 32.02 -33.10
N GLY A 374 -40.62 33.35 -33.15
CA GLY A 374 -41.84 34.10 -33.44
C GLY A 374 -42.91 34.00 -32.33
N ARG A 375 -42.50 33.78 -31.08
CA ARG A 375 -43.40 33.61 -29.92
C ARG A 375 -43.35 34.85 -29.01
N ASP A 376 -43.81 35.98 -29.53
CA ASP A 376 -43.62 37.29 -28.89
C ASP A 376 -44.39 37.40 -27.56
N GLN A 377 -45.58 36.82 -27.50
CA GLN A 377 -46.36 36.74 -26.27
C GLN A 377 -45.62 35.98 -25.16
N ALA A 378 -44.97 34.86 -25.49
CA ALA A 378 -44.19 34.08 -24.53
C ALA A 378 -42.94 34.84 -24.05
N ALA A 379 -42.34 35.68 -24.91
CA ALA A 379 -41.23 36.55 -24.54
C ALA A 379 -41.66 37.64 -23.55
N VAL A 380 -42.81 38.27 -23.79
CA VAL A 380 -43.41 39.26 -22.88
C VAL A 380 -43.75 38.63 -21.54
N ASP A 381 -44.38 37.46 -21.55
CA ASP A 381 -44.76 36.74 -20.32
C ASP A 381 -43.53 36.33 -19.50
N ALA A 382 -42.44 35.92 -20.15
CA ALA A 382 -41.19 35.60 -19.50
C ALA A 382 -40.56 36.83 -18.80
N VAL A 383 -40.56 38.00 -19.45
CA VAL A 383 -40.06 39.26 -18.85
C VAL A 383 -40.94 39.71 -17.69
N LYS A 384 -42.28 39.63 -17.85
CA LYS A 384 -43.25 39.98 -16.80
C LYS A 384 -43.12 39.07 -15.58
N HIS A 385 -42.90 37.77 -15.79
CA HIS A 385 -42.66 36.82 -14.71
C HIS A 385 -41.45 37.23 -13.86
N VAL A 386 -40.32 37.56 -14.51
CA VAL A 386 -39.11 38.02 -13.82
C VAL A 386 -39.33 39.37 -13.12
N ALA A 387 -40.05 40.30 -13.75
CA ALA A 387 -40.37 41.60 -13.15
C ALA A 387 -41.21 41.45 -11.87
N ARG A 388 -42.26 40.61 -11.90
CA ARG A 388 -43.11 40.30 -10.73
C ARG A 388 -42.32 39.68 -9.58
N GLN A 389 -41.45 38.71 -9.86
CA GLN A 389 -40.64 38.07 -8.82
C GLN A 389 -39.65 39.02 -8.15
N ASN A 390 -39.21 40.07 -8.85
CA ASN A 390 -38.28 41.07 -8.33
C ASN A 390 -38.98 42.36 -7.83
N GLY A 391 -40.31 42.39 -7.77
CA GLY A 391 -41.09 43.57 -7.36
C GLY A 391 -40.88 44.79 -8.26
N LYS A 392 -40.56 44.59 -9.54
CA LYS A 392 -40.34 45.64 -10.53
C LYS A 392 -41.58 45.84 -11.41
N PRO A 393 -41.84 47.06 -11.89
CA PRO A 393 -42.95 47.33 -12.80
C PRO A 393 -42.79 46.54 -14.11
N GLU A 394 -43.90 46.03 -14.66
CA GLU A 394 -43.93 45.28 -15.92
C GLU A 394 -43.65 46.21 -17.11
N PRO A 395 -42.47 46.18 -17.73
CA PRO A 395 -42.04 47.25 -18.64
C PRO A 395 -42.39 46.98 -20.11
N LEU A 396 -42.91 45.80 -20.44
CA LEU A 396 -43.03 45.29 -21.81
C LEU A 396 -44.46 44.81 -22.08
N THR A 397 -45.10 45.26 -23.16
CA THR A 397 -46.41 44.79 -23.62
C THR A 397 -46.33 44.31 -25.08
N LEU A 398 -47.27 43.44 -25.47
CA LEU A 398 -47.37 42.96 -26.86
C LEU A 398 -47.60 44.12 -27.85
N SER A 399 -48.35 45.15 -27.44
CA SER A 399 -48.58 46.35 -28.25
C SER A 399 -47.28 47.06 -28.60
N MET A 400 -46.29 47.10 -27.70
CA MET A 400 -44.99 47.72 -27.99
C MET A 400 -44.23 46.98 -29.10
N PHE A 401 -44.39 45.66 -29.23
CA PHE A 401 -43.81 44.89 -30.33
C PHE A 401 -44.56 45.16 -31.64
N GLN A 402 -45.90 45.16 -31.58
CA GLN A 402 -46.75 45.44 -32.75
C GLN A 402 -46.58 46.87 -33.27
N ASP A 403 -46.36 47.85 -32.40
CA ASP A 403 -46.10 49.25 -32.77
C ASP A 403 -44.74 49.41 -33.46
N ILE A 404 -43.73 48.61 -33.06
CA ILE A 404 -42.42 48.57 -33.72
C ILE A 404 -42.54 47.91 -35.10
N ASP A 405 -43.26 46.80 -35.21
CA ASP A 405 -43.51 46.12 -36.48
C ASP A 405 -44.33 46.99 -37.45
N ASN A 406 -45.28 47.79 -36.95
CA ASN A 406 -46.04 48.75 -37.77
C ASN A 406 -45.22 49.98 -38.19
N GLY A 407 -44.21 50.38 -37.40
CA GLY A 407 -43.32 51.50 -37.70
C GLY A 407 -42.18 51.15 -38.66
N LEU A 408 -41.86 49.86 -38.77
CA LEU A 408 -40.93 49.29 -39.73
C LEU A 408 -41.76 48.75 -40.90
N ASP A 409 -41.94 49.51 -41.97
CA ASP A 409 -42.78 49.18 -43.13
C ASP A 409 -42.24 47.95 -43.92
N ILE A 410 -42.29 46.77 -43.30
CA ILE A 410 -41.78 45.50 -43.78
C ILE A 410 -42.99 44.69 -44.28
N PRO A 411 -43.09 44.37 -45.58
CA PRO A 411 -44.24 43.67 -46.13
C PRO A 411 -44.40 42.30 -45.47
N SER A 412 -45.60 42.01 -44.97
CA SER A 412 -45.98 40.72 -44.37
C SER A 412 -46.07 39.60 -45.41
N THR A 413 -44.95 39.27 -46.05
CA THR A 413 -44.83 38.17 -47.01
C THR A 413 -43.47 37.51 -46.87
N THR A 414 -43.49 36.28 -46.34
CA THR A 414 -42.40 35.28 -46.36
C THR A 414 -41.11 35.71 -45.68
N LEU A 415 -41.01 35.44 -44.37
CA LEU A 415 -39.71 35.26 -43.71
C LEU A 415 -39.00 34.07 -44.39
N SER A 416 -38.21 34.35 -45.42
CA SER A 416 -37.16 33.42 -45.85
C SER A 416 -36.26 33.20 -44.65
N ALA A 417 -36.08 31.94 -44.24
CA ALA A 417 -35.12 31.60 -43.20
C ALA A 417 -33.73 32.10 -43.65
N LEU A 418 -33.20 33.10 -42.94
CA LEU A 418 -31.87 33.65 -43.18
C LEU A 418 -30.83 32.53 -43.23
N LEU A 419 -29.91 32.58 -44.19
CA LEU A 419 -28.80 31.63 -44.28
C LEU A 419 -27.95 31.73 -43.01
N THR A 420 -27.49 30.60 -42.47
CA THR A 420 -26.70 30.53 -41.22
C THR A 420 -25.48 31.48 -41.24
N THR A 421 -24.93 31.73 -42.42
CA THR A 421 -23.83 32.67 -42.67
C THR A 421 -24.22 34.13 -42.53
N GLU A 422 -25.43 34.52 -42.90
CA GLU A 422 -25.95 35.89 -42.72
C GLU A 422 -26.30 36.16 -41.26
N ILE A 423 -26.84 35.17 -40.55
CA ILE A 423 -27.10 35.24 -39.10
C ILE A 423 -25.79 35.42 -38.31
N LEU A 424 -24.75 34.66 -38.68
CA LEU A 424 -23.43 34.79 -38.05
C LEU A 424 -22.78 36.15 -38.34
N ARG A 425 -22.92 36.65 -39.57
CA ARG A 425 -22.39 37.96 -39.97
C ARG A 425 -23.09 39.11 -39.24
N GLY A 426 -24.42 39.10 -39.18
CA GLY A 426 -25.20 40.12 -38.45
C GLY A 426 -24.90 40.13 -36.96
N ASN A 427 -24.79 38.97 -36.32
CA ASN A 427 -24.41 38.89 -34.90
C ASN A 427 -22.99 39.42 -34.61
N MET A 428 -22.08 39.37 -35.58
CA MET A 428 -20.74 39.94 -35.45
C MET A 428 -20.69 41.43 -35.80
N GLU A 429 -21.56 41.92 -36.69
CA GLU A 429 -21.66 43.35 -37.03
C GLU A 429 -22.23 44.19 -35.87
N ASP A 430 -23.15 43.63 -35.08
CA ASP A 430 -23.69 44.28 -33.87
C ASP A 430 -22.75 44.22 -32.65
N PHE A 431 -21.61 43.53 -32.75
CA PHE A 431 -20.66 43.38 -31.64
C PHE A 431 -19.91 44.68 -31.36
N THR A 432 -20.47 45.53 -30.51
CA THR A 432 -19.85 46.76 -30.05
C THR A 432 -19.34 46.62 -28.60
N GLY A 433 -18.11 47.09 -28.34
CA GLY A 433 -17.47 47.04 -27.02
C GLY A 433 -18.22 47.80 -25.91
N SER A 434 -19.24 48.57 -26.27
CA SER A 434 -20.19 49.24 -25.37
C SER A 434 -20.92 48.25 -24.46
N HIS A 435 -21.19 47.02 -24.91
CA HIS A 435 -21.86 45.99 -24.11
C HIS A 435 -21.04 45.51 -22.91
N TYR A 436 -19.70 45.54 -22.98
CA TYR A 436 -18.85 45.23 -21.83
C TYR A 436 -18.86 46.34 -20.79
N ARG A 437 -19.04 47.60 -21.21
CA ARG A 437 -19.18 48.73 -20.29
C ARG A 437 -20.43 48.59 -19.41
N ALA A 438 -21.48 47.96 -19.94
CA ALA A 438 -22.67 47.65 -19.17
C ALA A 438 -22.39 46.66 -18.01
N LEU A 439 -21.45 45.72 -18.15
CA LEU A 439 -21.07 44.75 -17.11
C LEU A 439 -20.38 45.38 -15.89
N VAL A 440 -19.90 46.62 -16.04
CA VAL A 440 -19.27 47.43 -14.98
C VAL A 440 -20.06 48.72 -14.69
N GLY A 441 -21.31 48.81 -15.16
CA GLY A 441 -22.12 50.03 -15.07
C GLY A 441 -22.50 50.44 -13.64
N THR A 442 -22.48 49.51 -12.67
CA THR A 442 -22.73 49.81 -11.25
C THR A 442 -21.70 49.10 -10.36
N ARG A 443 -21.50 49.59 -9.12
CA ARG A 443 -20.57 48.96 -8.16
C ARG A 443 -20.95 47.50 -7.84
N SER A 444 -22.25 47.21 -7.73
CA SER A 444 -22.73 45.85 -7.47
C SER A 444 -22.45 44.91 -8.65
N LEU A 445 -22.75 45.37 -9.87
CA LEU A 445 -22.53 44.57 -11.08
C LEU A 445 -21.04 44.37 -11.38
N THR A 446 -20.23 45.39 -11.16
CA THR A 446 -18.76 45.30 -11.25
C THR A 446 -18.24 44.23 -10.29
N ARG A 447 -18.64 44.27 -9.02
CA ARG A 447 -18.22 43.27 -8.02
C ARG A 447 -18.63 41.85 -8.43
N ASN A 448 -19.88 41.67 -8.89
CA ASN A 448 -20.37 40.36 -9.29
C ASN A 448 -19.65 39.83 -10.54
N THR A 449 -19.44 40.68 -11.55
CA THR A 449 -18.69 40.32 -12.77
C THR A 449 -17.26 39.90 -12.43
N PHE A 450 -16.54 40.67 -11.62
CA PHE A 450 -15.18 40.33 -11.22
C PHE A 450 -15.10 39.09 -10.33
N LEU A 451 -16.07 38.87 -9.44
CA LEU A 451 -16.16 37.64 -8.66
C LEU A 451 -16.39 36.42 -9.56
N ILE A 452 -17.32 36.52 -10.52
CA ILE A 452 -17.61 35.44 -11.48
C ILE A 452 -16.36 35.12 -12.31
N TRP A 453 -15.69 36.13 -12.86
CA TRP A 453 -14.45 35.94 -13.61
C TRP A 453 -13.34 35.35 -12.73
N GLY A 454 -13.20 35.83 -11.50
CA GLY A 454 -12.27 35.27 -10.52
C GLY A 454 -12.55 33.78 -10.24
N PHE A 455 -13.81 33.41 -10.01
CA PHE A 455 -14.20 32.02 -9.80
C PHE A 455 -13.89 31.15 -11.02
N TRP A 456 -14.27 31.58 -12.23
CA TRP A 456 -13.98 30.81 -13.45
C TRP A 456 -12.48 30.68 -13.73
N LEU A 457 -11.70 31.74 -13.51
CA LEU A 457 -10.25 31.69 -13.63
C LEU A 457 -9.64 30.72 -12.61
N THR A 458 -10.06 30.80 -11.35
CA THR A 458 -9.52 29.96 -10.28
C THR A 458 -9.90 28.49 -10.49
N ILE A 459 -11.15 28.21 -10.88
CA ILE A 459 -11.60 26.85 -11.25
C ILE A 459 -10.82 26.35 -12.47
N GLY A 460 -10.65 27.20 -13.49
CA GLY A 460 -9.91 26.87 -14.71
C GLY A 460 -8.42 26.58 -14.47
N ILE A 461 -7.80 27.16 -13.44
CA ILE A 461 -6.42 26.87 -13.03
C ILE A 461 -6.35 25.64 -12.11
N ALA A 462 -7.25 25.55 -11.12
CA ALA A 462 -7.25 24.47 -10.14
C ALA A 462 -7.59 23.12 -10.76
N TYR A 463 -8.47 23.08 -11.76
CA TYR A 463 -8.92 21.85 -12.39
C TYR A 463 -7.78 21.09 -13.10
N PRO A 464 -6.99 21.70 -14.01
CA PRO A 464 -5.81 21.04 -14.59
C PRO A 464 -4.78 20.63 -13.54
N LEU A 465 -4.54 21.48 -12.54
CA LEU A 465 -3.54 21.23 -11.51
C LEU A 465 -3.90 19.98 -10.67
N TYR A 466 -5.18 19.84 -10.33
CA TYR A 466 -5.66 18.74 -9.50
C TYR A 466 -5.90 17.44 -10.29
N PHE A 467 -6.50 17.51 -11.48
CA PHE A 467 -6.88 16.30 -12.22
C PHE A 467 -5.77 15.75 -13.12
N ASN A 468 -4.83 16.59 -13.57
CA ASN A 468 -3.76 16.16 -14.49
C ASN A 468 -2.38 16.21 -13.84
N SER A 469 -2.04 17.32 -13.16
CA SER A 469 -0.69 17.51 -12.62
C SER A 469 -0.44 16.72 -11.34
N LEU A 470 -1.39 16.71 -10.39
CA LEU A 470 -1.20 16.02 -9.10
C LEU A 470 -1.09 14.49 -9.22
N PRO A 471 -1.94 13.77 -9.98
CA PRO A 471 -1.80 12.33 -10.18
C PRO A 471 -0.50 11.98 -10.91
N SER A 472 -0.07 12.81 -11.86
CA SER A 472 1.18 12.61 -12.61
C SER A 472 2.41 12.86 -11.74
N TYR A 473 2.38 13.89 -10.87
CA TYR A 473 3.44 14.18 -9.89
C TYR A 473 3.58 13.05 -8.88
N LEU A 474 2.46 12.54 -8.37
CA LEU A 474 2.45 11.38 -7.48
C LEU A 474 2.93 10.12 -8.23
N ALA A 475 2.49 9.90 -9.47
CA ALA A 475 2.95 8.77 -10.28
C ALA A 475 4.47 8.84 -10.56
N THR A 476 5.03 9.99 -10.91
CA THR A 476 6.49 10.13 -11.13
C THR A 476 7.29 10.02 -9.84
N LYS A 477 6.72 10.36 -8.69
CA LYS A 477 7.38 10.20 -7.38
C LYS A 477 7.36 8.75 -6.88
N PHE A 478 6.41 7.93 -7.33
CA PHE A 478 6.17 6.57 -6.80
C PHE A 478 6.19 5.44 -7.85
N SER A 479 6.35 5.73 -9.14
CA SER A 479 6.52 4.74 -10.22
C SER A 479 7.42 5.27 -11.36
N SER A 480 8.09 4.34 -12.06
CA SER A 480 9.11 4.65 -13.08
C SER A 480 8.59 4.90 -14.50
N SER A 481 7.27 4.96 -14.71
CA SER A 481 6.65 4.92 -16.06
C SER A 481 5.78 6.12 -16.46
N GLY A 482 5.74 7.19 -15.64
CA GLY A 482 4.99 8.41 -15.97
C GLY A 482 5.76 9.33 -16.91
N SER A 483 5.33 9.46 -18.17
CA SER A 483 5.87 10.44 -19.13
C SER A 483 4.92 11.64 -19.29
N LEU A 484 5.47 12.86 -19.25
CA LEU A 484 4.77 14.12 -19.52
C LEU A 484 4.06 14.12 -20.89
N ASP A 485 4.62 13.43 -21.88
CA ASP A 485 4.05 13.32 -23.23
C ASP A 485 2.70 12.59 -23.22
N THR A 486 2.58 11.52 -22.45
CA THR A 486 1.31 10.78 -22.26
C THR A 486 0.25 11.67 -21.63
N THR A 487 0.63 12.53 -20.69
CA THR A 487 -0.28 13.47 -20.02
C THR A 487 -0.81 14.53 -20.98
N TYR A 488 0.07 15.18 -21.75
CA TYR A 488 -0.34 16.17 -22.75
C TYR A 488 -1.17 15.57 -23.88
N ARG A 489 -0.81 14.37 -24.35
CA ARG A 489 -1.60 13.64 -25.36
C ARG A 489 -3.03 13.38 -24.85
N ASN A 490 -3.17 12.84 -23.65
CA ASN A 490 -4.49 12.56 -23.07
C ASN A 490 -5.29 13.86 -22.87
N TYR A 491 -4.65 14.94 -22.41
CA TYR A 491 -5.28 16.24 -22.27
C TYR A 491 -5.77 16.83 -23.61
N CYS A 492 -4.97 16.72 -24.67
CA CYS A 492 -5.36 17.15 -26.02
C CYS A 492 -6.57 16.36 -26.52
N ILE A 493 -6.57 15.03 -26.31
CA ILE A 493 -7.69 14.16 -26.69
C ILE A 493 -8.96 14.55 -25.92
N GLU A 494 -8.88 14.70 -24.60
CA GLU A 494 -10.04 15.09 -23.77
C GLU A 494 -10.57 16.48 -24.14
N SER A 495 -9.67 17.44 -24.38
CA SER A 495 -10.06 18.80 -24.77
C SER A 495 -10.70 18.84 -26.16
N ALA A 496 -10.21 18.03 -27.10
CA ALA A 496 -10.82 17.89 -28.43
C ALA A 496 -12.22 17.27 -28.37
N VAL A 497 -12.42 16.27 -27.51
CA VAL A 497 -13.75 15.64 -27.31
C VAL A 497 -14.70 16.59 -26.57
N GLY A 498 -14.22 17.45 -25.67
CA GLY A 498 -15.03 18.49 -25.03
C GLY A 498 -15.74 19.41 -26.02
N VAL A 499 -15.17 19.66 -27.21
CA VAL A 499 -15.79 20.50 -28.26
C VAL A 499 -17.09 19.91 -28.81
N SER A 500 -17.24 18.58 -28.82
CA SER A 500 -18.45 17.93 -29.36
C SER A 500 -19.66 18.07 -28.43
N GLY A 501 -19.43 18.24 -27.12
CA GLY A 501 -20.47 18.45 -26.11
C GLY A 501 -21.33 19.69 -26.41
N PRO A 502 -20.74 20.89 -26.52
CA PRO A 502 -21.44 22.11 -26.88
C PRO A 502 -22.19 22.01 -28.22
N LEU A 503 -21.57 21.43 -29.24
CA LEU A 503 -22.21 21.26 -30.56
C LEU A 503 -23.46 20.36 -30.47
N SER A 504 -23.38 19.27 -29.70
CA SER A 504 -24.50 18.36 -29.46
C SER A 504 -25.60 19.01 -28.62
N ALA A 505 -25.22 19.79 -27.61
CA ALA A 505 -26.14 20.55 -26.78
C ALA A 505 -26.91 21.60 -27.60
N ALA A 506 -26.22 22.35 -28.47
CA ALA A 506 -26.84 23.34 -29.34
C ALA A 506 -27.86 22.71 -30.31
N TYR A 507 -27.55 21.53 -30.86
CA TYR A 507 -28.48 20.80 -31.71
C TYR A 507 -29.69 20.27 -30.95
N LEU A 508 -29.50 19.69 -29.76
CA LEU A 508 -30.60 19.10 -28.97
C LEU A 508 -31.53 20.16 -28.35
N VAL A 509 -30.99 21.31 -27.97
CA VAL A 509 -31.75 22.46 -27.49
C VAL A 509 -32.68 23.02 -28.58
N THR A 510 -32.23 23.02 -29.84
CA THR A 510 -32.96 23.64 -30.96
C THR A 510 -34.00 22.72 -31.60
N THR A 511 -33.92 21.41 -31.37
CA THR A 511 -34.73 20.39 -32.05
C THR A 511 -35.81 19.75 -31.18
N PHE A 512 -35.49 19.25 -29.99
CA PHE A 512 -36.37 18.27 -29.31
C PHE A 512 -36.78 18.62 -27.88
N PHE A 513 -35.85 19.06 -27.02
CA PHE A 513 -36.10 19.15 -25.57
C PHE A 513 -36.28 20.58 -25.03
N GLY A 514 -35.87 21.60 -25.81
CA GLY A 514 -35.79 22.98 -25.34
C GLY A 514 -34.72 23.18 -24.26
N ARG A 515 -34.42 24.44 -23.92
CA ARG A 515 -33.36 24.77 -22.94
C ARG A 515 -33.64 24.27 -21.52
N ARG A 516 -34.92 24.26 -21.14
CA ARG A 516 -35.36 23.92 -19.78
C ARG A 516 -35.01 22.47 -19.39
N TRP A 517 -35.28 21.52 -20.27
CA TRP A 517 -35.12 20.09 -19.97
C TRP A 517 -33.71 19.58 -20.27
N MET A 518 -32.99 20.22 -21.20
CA MET A 518 -31.63 19.82 -21.54
C MET A 518 -30.65 19.97 -20.36
N MET A 519 -30.79 21.02 -19.53
CA MET A 519 -29.97 21.16 -18.32
C MET A 519 -30.23 20.05 -17.30
N GLY A 520 -31.50 19.73 -17.04
CA GLY A 520 -31.86 18.66 -16.10
C GLY A 520 -31.39 17.29 -16.58
N LEU A 521 -31.54 17.02 -17.89
CA LEU A 521 -31.07 15.78 -18.49
C LEU A 521 -29.54 15.67 -18.46
N SER A 522 -28.80 16.75 -18.79
CA SER A 522 -27.33 16.77 -18.69
C SER A 522 -26.86 16.52 -17.26
N ALA A 523 -27.49 17.13 -16.26
CA ALA A 523 -27.14 16.92 -14.86
C ALA A 523 -27.39 15.46 -14.39
N ILE A 524 -28.53 14.87 -14.79
CA ILE A 524 -28.86 13.47 -14.48
C ILE A 524 -27.86 12.52 -15.16
N VAL A 525 -27.60 12.71 -16.46
CA VAL A 525 -26.67 11.87 -17.22
C VAL A 525 -25.24 12.00 -16.67
N THR A 526 -24.82 13.22 -16.33
CA THR A 526 -23.52 13.47 -15.67
C THR A 526 -23.44 12.76 -14.31
N GLY A 527 -24.51 12.81 -13.50
CA GLY A 527 -24.58 12.08 -12.23
C GLY A 527 -24.48 10.56 -12.39
N VAL A 528 -25.16 9.98 -13.39
CA VAL A 528 -25.08 8.54 -13.71
C VAL A 528 -23.66 8.16 -14.17
N PHE A 529 -23.03 8.98 -14.98
CA PHE A 529 -21.65 8.72 -15.44
C PHE A 529 -20.61 8.86 -14.33
N LEU A 530 -20.77 9.83 -13.42
CA LEU A 530 -19.94 9.95 -12.22
C LEU A 530 -20.11 8.75 -11.28
N PHE A 531 -21.32 8.17 -11.19
CA PHE A 531 -21.55 6.93 -10.44
C PHE A 531 -20.86 5.73 -11.09
N ALA A 532 -20.99 5.59 -12.42
CA ALA A 532 -20.35 4.51 -13.17
C ALA A 532 -18.81 4.62 -13.17
N TYR A 533 -18.26 5.85 -13.10
CA TYR A 533 -16.82 6.10 -12.96
C TYR A 533 -16.22 5.44 -11.71
N ALA A 534 -16.98 5.34 -10.62
CA ALA A 534 -16.49 4.75 -9.37
C ALA A 534 -16.27 3.22 -9.44
N GLY A 535 -16.71 2.57 -10.52
CA GLY A 535 -16.46 1.15 -10.80
C GLY A 535 -15.31 0.88 -11.77
N VAL A 536 -14.58 1.92 -12.19
CA VAL A 536 -13.52 1.82 -13.22
C VAL A 536 -12.17 1.50 -12.57
N SER A 537 -11.52 0.42 -13.02
CA SER A 537 -10.24 -0.05 -12.48
C SER A 537 -9.09 -0.12 -13.49
N ASP A 538 -9.35 0.16 -14.77
CA ASP A 538 -8.35 0.11 -15.84
C ASP A 538 -8.12 1.49 -16.49
N ALA A 539 -6.88 1.76 -16.93
CA ALA A 539 -6.46 3.05 -17.45
C ALA A 539 -7.18 3.44 -18.76
N ALA A 540 -7.50 2.47 -19.63
CA ALA A 540 -8.22 2.75 -20.87
C ALA A 540 -9.68 3.13 -20.58
N ALA A 541 -10.29 2.45 -19.61
CA ALA A 541 -11.63 2.78 -19.14
C ALA A 541 -11.65 4.14 -18.43
N LEU A 542 -10.61 4.51 -17.66
CA LEU A 542 -10.52 5.80 -16.98
C LEU A 542 -10.47 6.96 -17.97
N LEU A 543 -9.67 6.81 -19.04
CA LEU A 543 -9.61 7.78 -20.14
C LEU A 543 -10.92 7.83 -20.95
N ALA A 544 -11.58 6.69 -21.17
CA ALA A 544 -12.88 6.65 -21.84
C ALA A 544 -13.97 7.38 -21.04
N PHE A 545 -14.02 7.17 -19.72
CA PHE A 545 -14.97 7.85 -18.85
C PHE A 545 -14.68 9.35 -18.74
N ALA A 546 -13.41 9.77 -18.61
CA ALA A 546 -13.05 11.18 -18.59
C ALA A 546 -13.51 11.92 -19.87
N ARG A 547 -13.39 11.29 -21.04
CA ARG A 547 -13.90 11.82 -22.32
C ARG A 547 -15.42 12.03 -22.30
N VAL A 548 -16.17 11.05 -21.81
CA VAL A 548 -17.64 11.12 -21.79
C VAL A 548 -18.13 12.13 -20.74
N THR A 549 -17.52 12.16 -19.55
CA THR A 549 -17.86 13.14 -18.51
C THR A 549 -17.56 14.57 -18.99
N ARG A 550 -16.47 14.79 -19.71
CA ARG A 550 -16.15 16.12 -20.27
C ARG A 550 -17.12 16.55 -21.36
N MET A 551 -17.45 15.64 -22.28
CA MET A 551 -18.48 15.87 -23.30
C MET A 551 -19.83 16.23 -22.66
N LEU A 552 -20.22 15.57 -21.57
CA LEU A 552 -21.49 15.77 -20.87
C LEU A 552 -21.53 17.02 -19.98
N GLY A 553 -20.41 17.36 -19.33
CA GLY A 553 -20.30 18.56 -18.48
C GLY A 553 -20.45 19.87 -19.26
N ASP A 554 -20.00 19.88 -20.51
CA ASP A 554 -20.06 21.07 -21.38
C ASP A 554 -21.46 21.32 -21.98
N PHE A 555 -22.45 20.45 -21.75
CA PHE A 555 -23.85 20.72 -22.06
C PHE A 555 -24.45 21.84 -21.19
N ASP A 556 -23.94 22.03 -19.97
CA ASP A 556 -24.46 23.03 -19.03
C ASP A 556 -24.03 24.46 -19.44
N THR A 557 -22.88 24.61 -20.10
CA THR A 557 -22.31 25.91 -20.49
C THR A 557 -23.04 26.66 -21.59
N LEU A 558 -23.80 25.99 -22.47
CA LEU A 558 -24.58 26.63 -23.55
C LEU A 558 -26.02 26.98 -23.17
N SER A 559 -26.44 26.61 -21.96
CA SER A 559 -27.80 26.79 -21.47
C SER A 559 -28.02 28.09 -20.68
N LYS A 560 -26.92 28.71 -20.22
CA LYS A 560 -26.88 30.05 -19.61
C LYS A 560 -26.74 31.10 -20.70
#